data_AF-A0A9D6E4W2-F1
#
_entry.id   AF-A0A9D6E4W2-F1
#
_cell.length_a   1.000
_cell.length_b   1.000
_cell.length_c   1.000
_cell.angle_alpha   90.00
_cell.angle_beta   90.00
_cell.angle_gamma   90.00
#
_symmetry.space_group_name_H-M   'P 1'
#
loop_
_entity.id
_entity.type
_entity.pdbx_description
1 polymer ?
#
loop_
_entity_poly.entity_id
_entity_poly.type
_entity_poly.pdbx_seq_one_letter_code
_entity_poly.pdbx_strand_id
1 'polypeptide(L)'
;MAPRDIILQVKSGDDVRQIKSAPQLKAATQDFAGQTVVLTYKHNNNQTITKKVTLRSAAEVEASLDTDNPKGNLGVSPTELQIRRSTWSAPVVALGFTEQLFELTLKGLGNAFSGLGSLIAGAVTGNEQARANGSARATEQIGGPVAIGAILWGSGTLGILFVLMIIAIISLTLALINALPIPALDGGRLTLILFSRLLLRRPLSRSVEERIVGASMALILGLLVLITIVDVKRFL
;
A
#
# COMPACT_ATOMS: atom_id res chain seq x y z
N MET A 1 25.17 2.26 -8.03
CA MET A 1 24.85 3.19 -6.93
C MET A 1 23.95 2.46 -5.96
N ALA A 2 24.10 2.72 -4.67
CA ALA A 2 23.25 2.17 -3.64
C ALA A 2 22.05 3.10 -3.39
N PRO A 3 20.92 2.58 -2.85
CA PRO A 3 19.86 3.43 -2.35
C PRO A 3 20.44 4.38 -1.28
N ARG A 4 20.20 5.70 -1.40
CA ARG A 4 20.68 6.80 -0.53
C ARG A 4 22.02 7.47 -0.90
N ASP A 5 22.61 7.17 -2.05
CA ASP A 5 23.74 7.95 -2.57
C ASP A 5 23.30 9.36 -2.98
N ILE A 6 24.03 10.40 -2.56
CA ILE A 6 23.78 11.80 -2.96
C ILE A 6 24.84 12.22 -3.98
N ILE A 7 24.43 12.54 -5.21
CA ILE A 7 25.36 13.01 -6.24
C ILE A 7 25.67 14.48 -5.97
N LEU A 8 26.96 14.81 -5.84
CA LEU A 8 27.44 16.17 -5.58
C LEU A 8 27.94 16.84 -6.86
N GLN A 9 28.62 16.08 -7.72
CA GLN A 9 29.27 16.62 -8.91
C GLN A 9 29.33 15.60 -10.04
N VAL A 10 29.18 16.11 -11.26
CA VAL A 10 29.42 15.39 -12.53
C VAL A 10 30.52 16.13 -13.28
N LYS A 11 31.58 15.43 -13.68
CA LYS A 11 32.69 15.98 -14.45
C LYS A 11 32.88 15.21 -15.76
N SER A 12 32.94 15.90 -16.90
CA SER A 12 33.31 15.33 -18.20
C SER A 12 34.46 16.16 -18.79
N GLY A 13 35.65 15.57 -18.95
CA GLY A 13 36.83 16.33 -19.36
C GLY A 13 37.17 17.47 -18.39
N ASP A 14 37.17 18.72 -18.87
CA ASP A 14 37.39 19.94 -18.08
C ASP A 14 36.09 20.56 -17.54
N ASP A 15 34.92 20.11 -18.03
CA ASP A 15 33.63 20.64 -17.64
C ASP A 15 33.14 20.02 -16.33
N VAL A 16 32.88 20.88 -15.34
CA VAL A 16 32.45 20.52 -13.98
C VAL A 16 31.05 21.07 -13.70
N ARG A 17 30.09 20.19 -13.45
CA ARG A 17 28.72 20.56 -13.04
C ARG A 17 28.46 20.16 -11.59
N GLN A 18 28.18 21.15 -10.74
CA GLN A 18 27.76 20.95 -9.35
C GLN A 18 26.26 20.66 -9.32
N ILE A 19 25.87 19.60 -8.62
CA ILE A 19 24.48 19.12 -8.56
C ILE A 19 23.93 19.38 -7.16
N LYS A 20 22.94 20.28 -7.06
CA LYS A 20 22.23 20.56 -5.80
C LYS A 20 20.77 20.12 -5.82
N SER A 21 20.24 19.75 -6.98
CA SER A 21 18.83 19.39 -7.18
C SER A 21 18.66 18.35 -8.30
N ALA A 22 17.56 17.60 -8.26
CA ALA A 22 17.26 16.58 -9.28
C ALA A 22 17.11 17.14 -10.70
N PRO A 23 16.52 18.34 -10.94
CA PRO A 23 16.46 18.94 -12.28
C PRO A 23 17.85 19.26 -12.85
N GLN A 24 18.77 19.74 -12.00
CA GLN A 24 20.16 20.02 -12.40
C GLN A 24 20.92 18.75 -12.75
N LEU A 25 20.66 17.65 -12.01
CA LEU A 25 21.23 16.35 -12.32
C LEU A 25 20.74 15.86 -13.69
N LYS A 26 19.43 15.93 -13.92
CA LYS A 26 18.82 15.51 -15.19
C LYS A 26 19.42 16.26 -16.37
N ALA A 27 19.48 17.60 -16.29
CA ALA A 27 20.08 18.44 -17.32
C ALA A 27 21.55 18.07 -17.57
N ALA A 28 22.37 17.99 -16.51
CA ALA A 28 23.78 17.63 -16.65
C ALA A 28 23.99 16.24 -17.27
N THR A 29 23.13 15.27 -16.95
CA THR A 29 23.24 13.91 -17.50
C THR A 29 22.74 13.78 -18.95
N GLN A 30 21.88 14.71 -19.38
CA GLN A 30 21.44 14.82 -20.77
C GLN A 30 22.52 15.51 -21.62
N ASP A 31 23.13 16.57 -21.09
CA ASP A 31 24.22 17.30 -21.77
C ASP A 31 25.44 16.41 -22.03
N PHE A 32 25.75 15.49 -21.12
CA PHE A 32 26.87 14.54 -21.25
C PHE A 32 26.44 13.14 -21.73
N ALA A 33 25.23 12.99 -22.30
CA ALA A 33 24.73 11.69 -22.76
C ALA A 33 25.72 11.01 -23.74
N GLY A 34 26.01 9.72 -23.53
CA GLY A 34 26.98 8.97 -24.33
C GLY A 34 28.46 9.19 -23.97
N GLN A 35 28.78 10.09 -23.03
CA GLN A 35 30.16 10.36 -22.61
C GLN A 35 30.54 9.62 -21.31
N THR A 36 31.84 9.42 -21.10
CA THR A 36 32.37 8.90 -19.83
C THR A 36 32.54 10.05 -18.85
N VAL A 37 31.70 10.08 -17.81
CA VAL A 37 31.73 11.11 -16.78
C VAL A 37 32.29 10.57 -15.46
N VAL A 38 32.97 11.42 -14.73
CA VAL A 38 33.42 11.19 -13.35
C VAL A 38 32.32 11.69 -12.42
N LEU A 39 31.65 10.78 -11.72
CA LEU A 39 30.64 11.09 -10.72
C LEU A 39 31.27 11.12 -9.34
N THR A 40 31.09 12.23 -8.63
CA THR A 40 31.41 12.34 -7.21
C THR A 40 30.11 12.29 -6.43
N TYR A 41 29.96 11.27 -5.59
CA TYR A 41 28.77 11.05 -4.77
C TYR A 41 29.13 10.78 -3.32
N LYS A 42 28.22 11.13 -2.41
CA LYS A 42 28.35 10.89 -0.98
C LYS A 42 27.55 9.64 -0.62
N HIS A 43 28.23 8.61 -0.14
CA HIS A 43 27.60 7.41 0.36
C HIS A 43 27.34 7.55 1.87
N ASN A 44 26.08 7.40 2.28
CA ASN A 44 25.65 7.37 3.69
C ASN A 44 26.18 8.52 4.56
N ASN A 45 26.26 9.72 3.99
CA ASN A 45 26.72 10.96 4.64
C ASN A 45 28.16 11.02 5.21
N ASN A 46 29.00 9.99 5.02
CA ASN A 46 30.34 9.97 5.61
C ASN A 46 31.51 9.82 4.62
N GLN A 47 31.29 9.36 3.37
CA GLN A 47 32.38 9.15 2.41
C GLN A 47 32.05 9.70 1.03
N THR A 48 32.96 10.51 0.49
CA THR A 48 32.90 11.03 -0.88
C THR A 48 33.64 10.06 -1.79
N ILE A 49 32.89 9.38 -2.68
CA ILE A 49 33.43 8.39 -3.61
C ILE A 49 33.37 8.98 -5.02
N THR A 50 34.46 8.82 -5.75
CA THR A 50 34.58 9.24 -7.14
C THR A 50 34.60 8.01 -8.04
N LYS A 51 33.67 7.92 -8.99
CA LYS A 51 33.55 6.78 -9.90
C LYS A 51 33.37 7.24 -11.35
N LYS A 52 34.13 6.64 -12.27
CA LYS A 52 33.93 6.80 -13.71
C LYS A 52 32.72 5.98 -14.15
N VAL A 53 31.78 6.60 -14.85
CA VAL A 53 30.56 5.99 -15.36
C VAL A 53 30.32 6.46 -16.79
N THR A 54 30.00 5.54 -17.68
CA THR A 54 29.53 5.85 -19.03
C THR A 54 28.03 6.18 -18.99
N LEU A 55 27.67 7.36 -19.45
CA LEU A 55 26.26 7.77 -19.56
C LEU A 55 25.63 7.11 -20.78
N ARG A 56 24.39 6.64 -20.63
CA ARG A 56 23.62 6.12 -21.78
C ARG A 56 23.24 7.25 -22.72
N SER A 57 23.22 6.94 -24.01
CA SER A 57 22.80 7.87 -25.06
C SER A 57 21.30 8.17 -24.96
N ALA A 58 20.84 9.28 -25.53
CA ALA A 58 19.43 9.64 -25.53
C ALA A 58 18.54 8.56 -26.19
N ALA A 59 19.02 7.96 -27.29
CA ALA A 59 18.32 6.88 -28.00
C ALA A 59 18.14 5.61 -27.14
N GLU A 60 19.14 5.24 -26.33
CA GLU A 60 19.05 4.09 -25.42
C GLU A 60 18.12 4.34 -24.22
N VAL A 61 17.98 5.60 -23.81
CA VAL A 61 17.06 6.00 -22.74
C VAL A 61 15.62 5.98 -23.22
N GLU A 62 15.36 6.52 -24.42
CA GLU A 62 14.03 6.49 -25.04
C GLU A 62 13.55 5.04 -25.30
N ALA A 63 14.43 4.18 -25.81
CA ALA A 63 14.12 2.76 -25.98
C ALA A 63 13.85 2.02 -24.65
N SER A 64 14.39 2.52 -23.53
CA SER A 64 14.15 1.95 -22.20
C SER A 64 12.84 2.41 -21.57
N LEU A 65 12.20 3.47 -22.07
CA LEU A 65 10.92 3.97 -21.53
C LEU A 65 9.76 3.00 -21.79
N ASP A 66 9.84 2.24 -22.89
CA ASP A 66 8.84 1.22 -23.27
C ASP A 66 9.05 -0.13 -22.56
N THR A 67 10.01 -0.23 -21.63
CA THR A 67 10.28 -1.45 -20.85
C THR A 67 9.74 -1.29 -19.42
N ASP A 68 9.38 -2.39 -18.74
CA ASP A 68 8.93 -2.44 -17.33
C ASP A 68 9.86 -1.75 -16.30
N ASN A 69 11.08 -1.38 -16.71
CA ASN A 69 12.06 -0.67 -15.88
C ASN A 69 12.63 0.55 -16.64
N PRO A 70 11.93 1.69 -16.66
CA PRO A 70 12.41 2.90 -17.32
C PRO A 70 13.68 3.43 -16.64
N LYS A 71 14.76 3.55 -17.43
CA LYS A 71 16.08 3.98 -16.96
C LYS A 71 16.46 5.33 -17.55
N GLY A 72 16.84 6.27 -16.70
CA GLY A 72 17.46 7.53 -17.15
C GLY A 72 18.89 7.35 -17.66
N ASN A 73 19.54 8.43 -18.11
CA ASN A 73 20.92 8.43 -18.63
C ASN A 73 21.97 7.84 -17.66
N LEU A 74 21.71 7.92 -16.35
CA LEU A 74 22.52 7.30 -15.29
C LEU A 74 22.10 5.88 -14.90
N GLY A 75 21.02 5.35 -15.48
CA GLY A 75 20.42 4.08 -15.08
C GLY A 75 19.70 4.10 -13.73
N VAL A 76 19.48 5.28 -13.16
CA VAL A 76 18.73 5.50 -11.92
C VAL A 76 17.74 6.62 -12.15
N SER A 77 16.54 6.50 -11.57
CA SER A 77 15.57 7.59 -11.50
C SER A 77 15.80 8.38 -10.20
N PRO A 78 16.09 9.69 -10.25
CA PRO A 78 16.25 10.48 -9.04
C PRO A 78 14.89 10.61 -8.33
N THR A 79 14.73 9.95 -7.18
CA THR A 79 13.60 10.17 -6.28
C THR A 79 13.89 11.38 -5.40
N GLU A 80 13.24 12.51 -5.70
CA GLU A 80 13.34 13.70 -4.86
C GLU A 80 12.40 13.56 -3.66
N LEU A 81 12.96 13.28 -2.47
CA LEU A 81 12.21 13.31 -1.21
C LEU A 81 12.00 14.78 -0.81
N GLN A 82 10.99 15.45 -1.38
CA GLN A 82 10.56 16.75 -0.89
C GLN A 82 9.80 16.56 0.43
N ILE A 83 10.46 16.85 1.54
CA ILE A 83 9.81 16.86 2.87
C ILE A 83 8.99 18.15 2.96
N ARG A 84 7.75 18.11 2.47
CA ARG A 84 6.77 19.17 2.67
C ARG A 84 6.32 19.15 4.13
N ARG A 85 6.91 20.00 4.97
CA ARG A 85 6.45 20.20 6.36
C ARG A 85 5.21 21.09 6.38
N SER A 86 4.05 20.48 6.16
CA SER A 86 2.75 21.14 6.29
C SER A 86 2.23 20.99 7.72
N THR A 87 2.67 21.85 8.65
CA THR A 87 2.26 21.76 10.06
C THR A 87 0.80 22.20 10.30
N TRP A 88 0.30 23.18 9.56
CA TRP A 88 -1.04 23.73 9.78
C TRP A 88 -2.15 23.08 8.92
N SER A 89 -1.82 22.57 7.72
CA SER A 89 -2.77 21.84 6.89
C SER A 89 -2.87 20.35 7.24
N ALA A 90 -1.99 19.84 8.12
CA ALA A 90 -1.94 18.43 8.50
C ALA A 90 -3.27 17.88 9.01
N PRO A 91 -4.03 18.56 9.91
CA PRO A 91 -5.31 18.02 10.39
C PRO A 91 -6.35 17.90 9.28
N VAL A 92 -6.46 18.90 8.40
CA VAL A 92 -7.45 18.92 7.31
C VAL A 92 -7.10 17.87 6.25
N VAL A 93 -5.81 17.76 5.89
CA VAL A 93 -5.33 16.73 4.96
C VAL A 93 -5.53 15.33 5.57
N ALA A 94 -5.32 15.17 6.88
CA ALA A 94 -5.58 13.92 7.56
C ALA A 94 -7.06 13.52 7.50
N LEU A 95 -7.99 14.47 7.68
CA LEU A 95 -9.43 14.19 7.53
C LEU A 95 -9.78 13.72 6.11
N GLY A 96 -9.30 14.42 5.08
CA GLY A 96 -9.53 13.99 3.69
C GLY A 96 -8.89 12.64 3.35
N PHE A 97 -7.71 12.36 3.92
CA PHE A 97 -7.08 11.05 3.78
C PHE A 97 -7.88 9.94 4.49
N THR A 98 -8.40 10.21 5.69
CA THR A 98 -9.28 9.26 6.39
C THR A 98 -10.56 8.99 5.61
N GLU A 99 -11.17 9.99 4.98
CA GLU A 99 -12.33 9.83 4.11
C GLU A 99 -12.03 8.91 2.92
N GLN A 100 -10.90 9.13 2.24
CA GLN A 100 -10.47 8.27 1.14
C GLN A 100 -10.25 6.83 1.61
N LEU A 101 -9.58 6.64 2.75
CA LEU A 101 -9.38 5.32 3.32
C LEU A 101 -10.70 4.66 3.72
N PHE A 102 -11.68 5.43 4.20
CA PHE A 102 -13.00 4.91 4.51
C PHE A 102 -13.73 4.43 3.27
N GLU A 103 -13.74 5.22 2.19
CA GLU A 103 -14.33 4.80 0.92
C GLU A 103 -13.65 3.54 0.36
N LEU A 104 -12.32 3.51 0.38
CA LEU A 104 -11.55 2.36 -0.07
C LEU A 104 -11.85 1.13 0.78
N THR A 105 -11.99 1.29 2.09
CA THR A 105 -12.35 0.21 3.01
C THR A 105 -13.75 -0.32 2.71
N LEU A 106 -14.74 0.56 2.47
CA LEU A 106 -16.10 0.17 2.12
C LEU A 106 -16.15 -0.55 0.76
N LYS A 107 -15.45 -0.03 -0.25
CA LYS A 107 -15.33 -0.66 -1.58
C LYS A 107 -14.64 -2.01 -1.48
N GLY A 108 -13.55 -2.10 -0.71
CA GLY A 108 -12.82 -3.34 -0.43
C GLY A 108 -13.70 -4.39 0.23
N LEU A 109 -14.43 -4.00 1.28
CA LEU A 109 -15.41 -4.88 1.93
C LEU A 109 -16.50 -5.33 0.96
N GLY A 110 -17.09 -4.42 0.18
CA GLY A 110 -18.11 -4.75 -0.81
C GLY A 110 -17.60 -5.75 -1.86
N ASN A 111 -16.38 -5.54 -2.36
CA ASN A 111 -15.75 -6.46 -3.29
C ASN A 111 -15.45 -7.82 -2.65
N ALA A 112 -15.01 -7.85 -1.40
CA ALA A 112 -14.83 -9.10 -0.65
C ALA A 112 -16.15 -9.86 -0.45
N PHE A 113 -17.23 -9.19 -0.03
CA PHE A 113 -18.55 -9.82 0.10
C PHE A 113 -19.06 -10.34 -1.25
N SER A 114 -18.85 -9.59 -2.34
CA SER A 114 -19.22 -10.04 -3.68
C SER A 114 -18.40 -11.25 -4.13
N GLY A 115 -17.09 -11.25 -3.84
CA GLY A 115 -16.16 -12.34 -4.13
C GLY A 115 -16.57 -13.62 -3.39
N LEU A 116 -16.85 -13.50 -2.09
CA LEU A 116 -17.37 -14.59 -1.25
C LEU A 116 -18.72 -15.11 -1.77
N GLY A 117 -19.63 -14.21 -2.14
CA GLY A 117 -20.91 -14.59 -2.75
C GLY A 117 -20.70 -15.41 -4.02
N SER A 118 -19.79 -15.00 -4.90
CA SER A 118 -19.45 -15.76 -6.11
C SER A 118 -18.69 -17.06 -5.84
N LEU A 119 -17.87 -17.13 -4.77
CA LEU A 119 -17.23 -18.36 -4.33
C LEU A 119 -18.25 -19.39 -3.84
N ILE A 120 -19.21 -18.96 -3.03
CA ILE A 120 -20.30 -19.80 -2.53
C ILE A 120 -21.21 -20.21 -3.69
N ALA A 121 -21.63 -19.25 -4.51
CA ALA A 121 -22.46 -19.53 -5.68
C ALA A 121 -21.77 -20.52 -6.63
N GLY A 122 -20.48 -20.35 -6.92
CA GLY A 122 -19.72 -21.27 -7.75
C GLY A 122 -19.48 -22.65 -7.10
N ALA A 123 -19.40 -22.73 -5.77
CA ALA A 123 -19.35 -24.00 -5.06
C ALA A 123 -20.69 -24.75 -5.09
N VAL A 124 -21.81 -24.03 -5.00
CA VAL A 124 -23.18 -24.61 -5.02
C VAL A 124 -23.63 -24.95 -6.45
N THR A 125 -23.28 -24.11 -7.43
CA THR A 125 -23.68 -24.29 -8.84
C THR A 125 -22.69 -25.12 -9.67
N GLY A 126 -21.53 -25.48 -9.11
CA GLY A 126 -20.47 -26.19 -9.82
C GLY A 126 -19.77 -25.36 -10.89
N ASN A 127 -20.00 -24.05 -10.96
CA ASN A 127 -19.44 -23.18 -11.99
C ASN A 127 -18.01 -22.75 -11.63
N GLU A 128 -17.01 -23.35 -12.29
CA GLU A 128 -15.59 -23.08 -12.05
C GLU A 128 -15.21 -21.62 -12.33
N GLN A 129 -15.84 -20.99 -13.33
CA GLN A 129 -15.62 -19.57 -13.67
C GLN A 129 -16.03 -18.65 -12.52
N ALA A 130 -17.16 -18.96 -11.86
CA ALA A 130 -17.66 -18.18 -10.72
C ALA A 130 -16.76 -18.34 -9.48
N ARG A 131 -16.18 -19.52 -9.28
CA ARG A 131 -15.18 -19.76 -8.23
C ARG A 131 -13.89 -18.99 -8.49
N ALA A 132 -13.36 -19.04 -9.72
CA ALA A 132 -12.13 -18.33 -10.08
C ALA A 132 -12.29 -16.80 -9.95
N ASN A 133 -13.39 -16.27 -10.47
CA ASN A 133 -13.72 -14.84 -10.36
C ASN A 133 -13.95 -14.42 -8.90
N GLY A 134 -14.54 -15.31 -8.09
CA GLY A 134 -14.76 -15.05 -6.67
C GLY A 134 -13.50 -15.03 -5.84
N SER A 135 -12.55 -15.94 -6.12
CA SER A 135 -11.23 -15.89 -5.49
C SER A 135 -10.48 -14.63 -5.87
N ALA A 136 -10.44 -14.26 -7.16
CA ALA A 136 -9.74 -13.07 -7.61
C ALA A 136 -10.27 -11.79 -6.93
N ARG A 137 -11.59 -11.61 -6.90
CA ARG A 137 -12.23 -10.43 -6.28
C ARG A 137 -12.06 -10.37 -4.76
N ALA A 138 -12.06 -11.53 -4.09
CA ALA A 138 -11.86 -11.58 -2.65
C ALA A 138 -10.42 -11.24 -2.25
N THR A 139 -9.42 -11.54 -3.09
CA THR A 139 -7.99 -11.37 -2.76
C THR A 139 -7.31 -10.17 -3.44
N GLU A 140 -7.94 -9.53 -4.44
CA GLU A 140 -7.39 -8.33 -5.11
C GLU A 140 -7.36 -7.09 -4.21
N GLN A 141 -8.37 -6.91 -3.35
CA GLN A 141 -8.53 -5.67 -2.58
C GLN A 141 -8.36 -5.83 -1.07
N ILE A 142 -8.54 -7.04 -0.54
CA ILE A 142 -8.28 -7.34 0.86
C ILE A 142 -7.15 -8.36 0.87
N GLY A 143 -5.93 -7.89 1.10
CA GLY A 143 -4.84 -8.77 1.50
C GLY A 143 -5.26 -9.48 2.78
N GLY A 144 -5.31 -10.81 2.77
CA GLY A 144 -5.65 -11.58 3.96
C GLY A 144 -4.58 -11.42 5.06
N PRO A 145 -4.79 -12.05 6.23
CA PRO A 145 -3.81 -12.02 7.31
C PRO A 145 -2.40 -12.46 6.88
N VAL A 146 -2.31 -13.38 5.91
CA VAL A 146 -1.02 -13.87 5.38
C VAL A 146 -0.37 -12.81 4.51
N ALA A 147 -1.13 -12.16 3.62
CA ALA A 147 -0.63 -11.05 2.82
C ALA A 147 -0.15 -9.87 3.67
N ILE A 148 -0.87 -9.52 4.74
CA ILE A 148 -0.44 -8.47 5.68
C ILE A 148 0.89 -8.86 6.36
N GLY A 149 1.02 -10.12 6.79
CA GLY A 149 2.25 -10.65 7.36
C GLY A 149 3.42 -10.61 6.38
N ALA A 150 3.19 -10.98 5.11
CA ALA A 150 4.20 -10.93 4.06
C ALA A 150 4.69 -9.50 3.78
N ILE A 151 3.78 -8.53 3.74
CA ILE A 151 4.13 -7.10 3.59
C ILE A 151 4.99 -6.65 4.77
N LEU A 152 4.57 -6.95 6.00
CA LEU A 152 5.33 -6.59 7.20
C LEU A 152 6.72 -7.22 7.23
N TRP A 153 6.85 -8.47 6.80
CA TRP A 153 8.13 -9.18 6.71
C TRP A 153 9.09 -8.51 5.70
N GLY A 154 8.60 -8.14 4.51
CA GLY A 154 9.40 -7.43 3.50
C GLY A 154 9.77 -5.99 3.90
N SER A 155 8.99 -5.39 4.81
CA SER A 155 9.09 -3.99 5.21
C SER A 155 10.24 -3.68 6.18
N GLY A 156 10.83 -4.69 6.82
CA GLY A 156 11.94 -4.50 7.77
C GLY A 156 13.15 -3.77 7.18
N THR A 157 13.33 -3.83 5.86
CA THR A 157 14.42 -3.15 5.13
C THR A 157 14.15 -1.67 4.85
N LEU A 158 12.90 -1.21 4.98
CA LEU A 158 12.46 0.15 4.67
C LEU A 158 12.53 1.11 5.88
N GLY A 159 12.89 0.59 7.07
CA GLY A 159 13.10 1.35 8.30
C GLY A 159 11.85 1.53 9.17
N ILE A 160 12.05 2.00 10.40
CA ILE A 160 10.99 2.06 11.45
C ILE A 160 9.81 2.96 11.07
N LEU A 161 10.05 4.05 10.35
CA LEU A 161 9.00 4.98 9.92
C LEU A 161 8.00 4.30 8.98
N PHE A 162 8.45 3.41 8.11
CA PHE A 162 7.58 2.68 7.19
C PHE A 162 6.72 1.66 7.94
N VAL A 163 7.31 0.95 8.90
CA VAL A 163 6.57 0.01 9.76
C VAL A 163 5.49 0.73 10.57
N LEU A 164 5.81 1.88 11.18
CA LEU A 164 4.83 2.70 11.91
C LEU A 164 3.69 3.18 11.01
N MET A 165 3.98 3.52 9.74
CA MET A 165 2.96 3.89 8.77
C MET A 165 2.01 2.73 8.46
N ILE A 166 2.53 1.52 8.25
CA ILE A 166 1.68 0.33 8.02
C ILE A 166 0.79 0.07 9.24
N ILE A 167 1.36 0.09 10.44
CA ILE A 167 0.62 -0.09 11.68
C ILE A 167 -0.49 0.97 11.80
N ALA A 168 -0.17 2.24 11.52
CA ALA A 168 -1.15 3.32 11.55
C ALA A 168 -2.31 3.10 10.57
N ILE A 169 -2.02 2.66 9.34
CA ILE A 169 -3.04 2.34 8.33
C ILE A 169 -3.92 1.16 8.77
N ILE A 170 -3.32 0.09 9.30
CA ILE A 170 -4.05 -1.08 9.80
C ILE A 170 -4.94 -0.70 10.98
N SER A 171 -4.41 0.05 11.95
CA SER A 171 -5.17 0.53 13.12
C SER A 171 -6.34 1.42 12.72
N LEU A 172 -6.14 2.34 11.76
CA LEU A 172 -7.22 3.18 11.25
C LEU A 172 -8.29 2.33 10.55
N THR A 173 -7.89 1.37 9.71
CA THR A 173 -8.82 0.46 9.02
C THR A 173 -9.64 -0.36 10.02
N LEU A 174 -9.01 -0.90 11.06
CA LEU A 174 -9.69 -1.62 12.16
C LEU A 174 -10.67 -0.71 12.91
N ALA A 175 -10.28 0.52 13.23
CA ALA A 175 -11.17 1.48 13.89
C ALA A 175 -12.41 1.78 13.03
N LEU A 176 -12.23 1.95 11.71
CA LEU A 176 -13.33 2.16 10.77
C LEU A 176 -14.24 0.93 10.68
N ILE A 177 -13.68 -0.28 10.57
CA ILE A 177 -14.44 -1.54 10.54
C ILE A 177 -15.23 -1.73 11.84
N ASN A 178 -14.62 -1.45 12.99
CA ASN A 178 -15.28 -1.56 14.30
C ASN A 178 -16.44 -0.56 14.46
N ALA A 179 -16.40 0.57 13.74
CA ALA A 179 -17.48 1.55 13.74
C ALA A 179 -18.66 1.16 12.83
N LEU A 180 -18.51 0.17 11.95
CA LEU A 180 -19.58 -0.26 11.03
C LEU A 180 -20.73 -0.95 11.79
N PRO A 181 -21.97 -0.85 11.28
CA PRO A 181 -23.16 -1.49 11.87
C PRO A 181 -23.20 -3.01 11.58
N ILE A 182 -22.16 -3.74 11.97
CA ILE A 182 -22.02 -5.18 11.73
C ILE A 182 -22.21 -5.95 13.05
N PRO A 183 -23.19 -6.86 13.19
CA PRO A 183 -23.66 -7.46 14.45
C PRO A 183 -22.66 -8.15 15.41
N ALA A 184 -21.36 -8.23 15.09
CA ALA A 184 -20.31 -8.80 15.94
C ALA A 184 -19.27 -7.78 16.43
N LEU A 185 -19.29 -6.58 15.85
CA LEU A 185 -18.33 -5.49 16.09
C LEU A 185 -18.93 -4.47 17.08
N ASP A 186 -18.08 -3.65 17.70
CA ASP A 186 -18.50 -2.69 18.74
C ASP A 186 -19.61 -1.74 18.25
N GLY A 187 -19.50 -1.23 17.01
CA GLY A 187 -20.52 -0.41 16.36
C GLY A 187 -21.80 -1.17 16.04
N GLY A 188 -21.71 -2.47 15.75
CA GLY A 188 -22.86 -3.36 15.57
C GLY A 188 -23.67 -3.55 16.84
N ARG A 189 -23.00 -3.73 17.97
CA ARG A 189 -23.67 -3.87 19.27
C ARG A 189 -24.40 -2.58 19.64
N LEU A 190 -23.75 -1.43 19.47
CA LEU A 190 -24.36 -0.13 19.70
C LEU A 190 -25.59 0.08 18.79
N THR A 191 -25.48 -0.24 17.51
CA THR A 191 -26.57 -0.07 16.54
C THR A 191 -27.72 -1.03 16.81
N LEU A 192 -27.49 -2.27 17.26
CA LEU A 192 -28.55 -3.19 17.70
C LEU A 192 -29.32 -2.65 18.92
N ILE A 193 -28.61 -2.09 19.89
CA ILE A 193 -29.23 -1.47 21.08
C ILE A 193 -30.04 -0.23 20.67
N LEU A 194 -29.49 0.63 19.82
CA LEU A 194 -30.18 1.82 19.33
C LEU A 194 -31.41 1.44 18.49
N PHE A 195 -31.27 0.47 17.58
CA PHE A 195 -32.34 -0.01 16.73
C PHE A 195 -33.49 -0.62 17.55
N SER A 196 -33.18 -1.49 18.52
CA SER A 196 -34.20 -2.07 19.40
C SER A 196 -34.92 -1.04 20.25
N ARG A 197 -34.20 -0.03 20.76
CA ARG A 197 -34.80 1.03 21.55
C ARG A 197 -35.65 1.99 20.71
N LEU A 198 -35.25 2.28 19.46
CA LEU A 198 -35.95 3.21 18.59
C LEU A 198 -37.16 2.57 17.89
N LEU A 199 -37.00 1.37 17.32
CA LEU A 199 -38.07 0.69 16.56
C LEU A 199 -38.94 -0.20 17.44
N LEU A 200 -38.35 -1.05 18.26
CA LEU A 200 -39.11 -1.99 19.08
C LEU A 200 -39.60 -1.35 20.39
N ARG A 201 -39.11 -0.14 20.72
CA ARG A 201 -39.38 0.60 21.98
C ARG A 201 -39.19 -0.24 23.24
N ARG A 202 -38.43 -1.34 23.13
CA ARG A 202 -38.17 -2.31 24.19
C ARG A 202 -36.73 -2.77 24.08
N PRO A 203 -36.01 -2.92 25.21
CA PRO A 203 -34.69 -3.50 25.18
C PRO A 203 -34.79 -4.95 24.69
N LEU A 204 -33.87 -5.36 23.82
CA LEU A 204 -33.69 -6.78 23.51
C LEU A 204 -33.38 -7.54 24.81
N SER A 205 -33.91 -8.75 24.93
CA SER A 205 -33.50 -9.61 26.04
C SER A 205 -32.02 -9.96 25.88
N ARG A 206 -31.29 -10.03 27.01
CA ARG A 206 -29.85 -10.36 27.00
C ARG A 206 -29.56 -11.64 26.22
N SER A 207 -30.42 -12.66 26.35
CA SER A 207 -30.27 -13.92 25.62
C SER A 207 -30.42 -13.79 24.11
N VAL A 208 -31.19 -12.83 23.60
CA VAL A 208 -31.31 -12.58 22.15
C VAL A 208 -30.11 -11.80 21.65
N GLU A 209 -29.67 -10.78 22.38
CA GLU A 209 -28.45 -10.02 22.06
C GLU A 209 -27.23 -10.95 22.01
N GLU A 210 -27.02 -11.77 23.04
CA GLU A 210 -25.92 -12.74 23.11
C GLU A 210 -25.96 -13.76 21.98
N ARG A 211 -27.14 -14.23 21.56
CA ARG A 211 -27.27 -15.15 20.42
C ARG A 211 -26.93 -14.47 19.10
N ILE A 212 -27.37 -13.22 18.88
CA ILE A 212 -27.08 -12.48 17.65
C ILE A 212 -25.58 -12.16 17.56
N VAL A 213 -24.99 -11.65 18.63
CA VAL A 213 -23.55 -11.34 18.70
C VAL A 213 -22.73 -12.63 18.60
N GLY A 214 -23.12 -13.69 19.30
CA GLY A 214 -22.44 -14.98 19.23
C GLY A 214 -22.50 -15.63 17.84
N ALA A 215 -23.66 -15.63 17.19
CA ALA A 215 -23.81 -16.18 15.84
C ALA A 215 -23.01 -15.40 14.80
N SER A 216 -23.02 -14.06 14.89
CA SER A 216 -22.24 -13.22 13.99
C SER A 216 -20.72 -13.34 14.24
N MET A 217 -20.29 -13.47 15.49
CA MET A 217 -18.89 -13.76 15.82
C MET A 217 -18.45 -15.11 15.22
N ALA A 218 -19.26 -16.16 15.37
CA ALA A 218 -18.97 -17.46 14.78
C ALA A 218 -18.88 -17.39 13.24
N LEU A 219 -19.77 -16.62 12.60
CA LEU A 219 -19.75 -16.40 11.16
C LEU A 219 -18.47 -15.69 10.70
N ILE A 220 -18.04 -14.64 11.40
CA ILE A 220 -16.81 -13.91 11.08
C ILE A 220 -15.58 -14.80 11.27
N LEU A 221 -15.51 -15.58 12.36
CA LEU A 221 -14.42 -16.53 12.58
C LEU A 221 -14.37 -17.60 11.48
N GLY A 222 -15.52 -18.14 11.06
CA GLY A 222 -15.58 -19.06 9.93
C GLY A 222 -15.11 -18.42 8.63
N LEU A 223 -15.48 -17.15 8.40
CA LEU A 223 -15.05 -16.39 7.25
C LEU A 223 -13.54 -16.12 7.25
N LEU A 224 -12.97 -15.79 8.41
CA LEU A 224 -11.54 -15.58 8.60
C LEU A 224 -10.74 -16.83 8.21
N VAL A 225 -11.20 -18.02 8.62
CA VAL A 225 -10.59 -19.29 8.22
C VAL A 225 -10.67 -19.49 6.71
N LEU A 226 -11.83 -19.26 6.10
CA LEU A 226 -12.02 -19.41 4.65
C LEU A 226 -11.09 -18.49 3.86
N ILE A 227 -11.03 -17.21 4.22
CA ILE A 227 -10.15 -16.22 3.57
C ILE A 227 -8.68 -16.62 3.75
N THR A 228 -8.29 -17.07 4.94
CA THR A 228 -6.92 -17.54 5.21
C THR A 228 -6.55 -18.72 4.31
N ILE A 229 -7.44 -19.67 4.08
CA ILE A 229 -7.20 -20.80 3.17
C ILE A 229 -7.00 -20.31 1.73
N VAL A 230 -7.81 -19.36 1.27
CA VAL A 230 -7.67 -18.77 -0.08
C VAL A 230 -6.35 -18.02 -0.21
N ASP A 231 -5.97 -17.26 0.82
CA ASP A 231 -4.72 -16.49 0.86
C ASP A 231 -3.50 -17.42 0.83
N VAL A 232 -3.48 -18.48 1.66
CA VAL A 232 -2.40 -19.49 1.65
C VAL A 232 -2.26 -20.15 0.28
N LYS A 233 -3.36 -20.51 -0.38
CA LYS A 233 -3.32 -21.11 -1.73
C LYS A 233 -2.77 -20.18 -2.81
N ARG A 234 -2.83 -18.87 -2.60
CA ARG A 234 -2.25 -17.88 -3.50
C ARG A 234 -0.72 -17.76 -3.32
N PHE A 235 -0.23 -17.99 -2.11
CA PHE A 235 1.19 -17.88 -1.76
C PHE A 235 1.99 -19.18 -1.96
N LEU A 236 1.31 -20.31 -2.15
CA LEU A 236 1.89 -21.61 -2.55
C LEU A 236 1.94 -21.74 -4.06
#